data_AF-A0A0G1ZTV6-F1
#
_entry.id   AF-A0A0G1ZTV6-F1
#
_cell.length_a   1.000
_cell.length_b   1.000
_cell.length_c   1.000
_cell.angle_alpha   90.00
_cell.angle_beta   90.00
_cell.angle_gamma   90.00
#
_symmetry.space_group_name_H-M   'P 1'
#
loop_
_entity.id
_entity.type
_entity.pdbx_description
1 polymer ?
#
loop_
_entity_poly.entity_id
_entity_poly.type
_entity_poly.pdbx_seq_one_letter_code
_entity_poly.pdbx_strand_id
1 'polypeptide(L)'
;MNKTISLAAFFATLMVVPFLASAATVISIQLDPGMTNSDVSALQTFLAKDSSIYPEGLVTGFFGPLTEAAVIRYQTAHGISPVGRVGPVTLASINGLGGTGGSDDVNAPITSGVMASANLTSAMITWSNNEPVFGRVMYATSWPFLYSNAPSVTSSSGFSSAQAVTLGGLQSHTTYHYVVESTDVAGNLTWTIGNTFTTAQ
;
A
#
# COMPACT_ATOMS: atom_id res chain seq x y z
N MET A 1 67.73 -8.36 52.74
CA MET A 1 67.07 -7.20 53.38
C MET A 1 66.10 -6.61 52.37
N ASN A 2 64.80 -6.74 52.64
CA ASN A 2 63.69 -6.53 51.71
C ASN A 2 63.43 -5.04 51.42
N LYS A 3 63.09 -4.67 50.17
CA LYS A 3 62.24 -3.50 49.88
C LYS A 3 61.33 -3.72 48.66
N THR A 4 60.14 -4.25 48.96
CA THR A 4 58.80 -3.88 48.47
C THR A 4 58.61 -3.45 47.01
N ILE A 5 57.88 -4.29 46.27
CA ILE A 5 57.23 -4.05 44.97
C ILE A 5 55.97 -3.22 45.22
N SER A 6 55.78 -2.10 44.53
CA SER A 6 54.53 -1.34 44.54
C SER A 6 53.71 -1.70 43.31
N LEU A 7 52.56 -2.35 43.55
CA LEU A 7 51.62 -2.82 42.54
C LEU A 7 50.61 -1.69 42.27
N ALA A 8 50.76 -0.99 41.14
CA ALA A 8 49.76 -0.05 40.67
C ALA A 8 48.58 -0.82 40.06
N ALA A 9 47.50 -1.00 40.82
CA ALA A 9 46.26 -1.55 40.32
C ALA A 9 45.51 -0.46 39.51
N PHE A 10 45.62 -0.52 38.19
CA PHE A 10 44.79 0.26 37.27
C PHE A 10 43.43 -0.47 37.14
N PHE A 11 42.42 -0.07 37.93
CA PHE A 11 41.05 -0.53 37.72
C PHE A 11 40.46 0.23 36.53
N ALA A 12 40.60 -0.32 35.33
CA ALA A 12 39.80 0.09 34.18
C ALA A 12 38.39 -0.47 34.36
N THR A 13 37.46 0.35 34.86
CA THR A 13 36.04 0.05 34.83
C THR A 13 35.57 0.04 33.37
N LEU A 14 35.37 -1.17 32.84
CA LEU A 14 34.71 -1.40 31.57
C LEU A 14 33.25 -0.91 31.69
N MET A 15 32.97 0.31 31.21
CA MET A 15 31.59 0.73 30.95
C MET A 15 31.04 -0.16 29.84
N VAL A 16 30.31 -1.21 30.21
CA VAL A 16 29.37 -1.86 29.30
C VAL A 16 28.20 -0.90 29.18
N VAL A 17 28.27 0.04 28.24
CA VAL A 17 27.06 0.69 27.75
C VAL A 17 26.27 -0.40 27.02
N PRO A 18 25.08 -0.80 27.49
CA PRO A 18 24.22 -1.63 26.68
C PRO A 18 23.88 -0.79 25.46
N PHE A 19 24.47 -1.14 24.31
CA PHE A 19 23.92 -0.70 23.04
C PHE A 19 22.53 -1.34 22.99
N LEU A 20 21.50 -0.56 23.27
CA LEU A 20 20.15 -0.95 22.91
C LEU A 20 20.18 -1.08 21.39
N ALA A 21 20.40 -2.29 20.90
CA ALA A 21 20.10 -2.61 19.53
C ALA A 21 18.61 -2.30 19.38
N SER A 22 18.29 -1.19 18.72
CA SER A 22 16.94 -0.93 18.29
C SER A 22 16.59 -2.08 17.35
N ALA A 23 15.80 -3.03 17.84
CA ALA A 23 15.13 -3.96 16.95
C ALA A 23 14.25 -3.08 16.07
N ALA A 24 14.63 -2.92 14.80
CA ALA A 24 13.77 -2.28 13.83
C ALA A 24 12.47 -3.09 13.84
N THR A 25 11.36 -2.46 14.25
CA THR A 25 10.06 -3.10 14.22
C THR A 25 9.77 -3.47 12.77
N VAL A 26 9.88 -4.75 12.45
CA VAL A 26 9.57 -5.30 11.12
C VAL A 26 8.06 -5.24 10.94
N ILE A 27 7.60 -4.65 9.84
CA ILE A 27 6.18 -4.67 9.48
C ILE A 27 5.90 -6.04 8.88
N SER A 28 5.02 -6.80 9.53
CA SER A 28 4.85 -8.24 9.28
C SER A 28 3.70 -8.59 8.34
N ILE A 29 2.81 -7.64 8.08
CA ILE A 29 1.59 -7.82 7.28
C ILE A 29 1.44 -6.71 6.25
N GLN A 30 0.70 -7.00 5.19
CA GLN A 30 0.22 -5.94 4.29
C GLN A 30 -0.77 -5.03 5.03
N LEU A 31 -0.73 -3.73 4.73
CA LEU A 31 -1.56 -2.74 5.42
C LEU A 31 -2.40 -1.94 4.43
N ASP A 32 -3.69 -1.86 4.74
CA ASP A 32 -4.70 -1.09 4.01
C ASP A 32 -5.16 0.16 4.76
N PRO A 33 -5.61 1.20 4.03
CA PRO A 33 -6.46 2.24 4.60
C PRO A 33 -7.63 1.67 5.41
N GLY A 34 -7.86 2.23 6.60
CA GLY A 34 -8.88 1.81 7.55
C GLY A 34 -8.40 0.78 8.59
N MET A 35 -7.25 0.13 8.40
CA MET A 35 -6.72 -0.80 9.40
C MET A 35 -6.30 -0.10 10.69
N THR A 36 -6.47 -0.78 11.83
CA THR A 36 -5.96 -0.36 13.13
C THR A 36 -5.22 -1.51 13.80
N ASN A 37 -3.90 -1.42 13.96
CA ASN A 37 -3.08 -2.44 14.62
C ASN A 37 -1.67 -1.92 14.95
N SER A 38 -0.83 -2.76 15.57
CA SER A 38 0.55 -2.41 15.93
C SER A 38 1.48 -2.23 14.72
N ASP A 39 1.24 -2.92 13.62
CA ASP A 39 2.01 -2.77 12.38
C ASP A 39 1.74 -1.41 11.71
N VAL A 40 0.52 -0.86 11.83
CA VAL A 40 0.23 0.52 11.41
C VAL A 40 1.00 1.53 12.25
N SER A 41 1.09 1.32 13.58
CA SER A 41 1.94 2.18 14.43
C SER A 41 3.41 2.09 14.04
N ALA A 42 3.89 0.90 13.68
CA ALA A 42 5.25 0.69 13.19
C ALA A 42 5.49 1.41 11.86
N LEU A 43 4.56 1.31 10.91
CA LEU A 43 4.56 2.03 9.65
C LEU A 43 4.64 3.54 9.87
N GLN A 44 3.76 4.10 10.69
CA GLN A 44 3.73 5.53 10.98
C GLN A 44 5.04 6.00 11.62
N THR A 45 5.60 5.21 12.54
CA THR A 45 6.90 5.47 13.16
C THR A 45 8.03 5.45 12.13
N PHE A 46 7.99 4.52 11.16
CA PHE A 46 8.95 4.47 10.06
C PHE A 46 8.84 5.70 9.16
N LEU A 47 7.63 6.02 8.69
CA LEU A 47 7.38 7.15 7.79
C LEU A 47 7.72 8.50 8.43
N ALA A 48 7.47 8.65 9.74
CA ALA A 48 7.76 9.86 10.49
C ALA A 48 9.27 10.18 10.63
N LYS A 49 10.16 9.25 10.26
CA LYS A 49 11.62 9.51 10.20
C LYS A 49 11.97 10.51 9.11
N ASP A 50 11.13 10.63 8.08
CA ASP A 50 11.30 11.59 7.00
C ASP A 50 10.13 12.57 6.97
N SER A 51 10.37 13.80 7.44
CA SER A 51 9.37 14.87 7.46
C SER A 51 8.91 15.31 6.06
N SER A 52 9.64 15.00 4.99
CA SER A 52 9.18 15.26 3.62
C SER A 52 8.11 14.25 3.16
N ILE A 53 8.11 13.05 3.75
CA ILE A 53 7.15 11.98 3.48
C ILE A 53 5.95 12.11 4.43
N TYR A 54 6.19 12.21 5.74
CA TYR A 54 5.13 12.25 6.75
C TYR A 54 5.29 13.44 7.71
N PRO A 55 5.03 14.68 7.26
CA PRO A 55 5.22 15.89 8.05
C PRO A 55 4.33 15.95 9.29
N GLU A 56 3.19 15.26 9.28
CA GLU A 56 2.27 15.20 10.42
C GLU A 56 2.86 14.38 11.57
N GLY A 57 3.71 13.38 11.27
CA GLY A 57 4.42 12.57 12.27
C GLY A 57 3.52 11.84 13.28
N LEU A 58 2.23 11.66 12.98
CA LEU A 58 1.26 11.10 13.92
C LEU A 58 1.34 9.57 13.94
N VAL A 59 1.55 9.01 15.13
CA VAL A 59 1.55 7.55 15.37
C VAL A 59 0.29 7.18 16.16
N THR A 60 -0.82 7.02 15.46
CA THR A 60 -2.14 6.71 16.04
C THR A 60 -2.43 5.21 16.07
N GLY A 61 -1.71 4.42 15.29
CA GLY A 61 -2.03 3.02 15.01
C GLY A 61 -3.22 2.84 14.08
N PHE A 62 -3.81 3.92 13.56
CA PHE A 62 -4.91 3.91 12.59
C PHE A 62 -4.43 4.39 11.21
N PHE A 63 -4.67 3.58 10.18
CA PHE A 63 -4.29 3.86 8.80
C PHE A 63 -5.34 4.78 8.18
N GLY A 64 -5.33 6.04 8.58
CA GLY A 64 -6.22 7.07 8.06
C GLY A 64 -5.67 7.78 6.81
N PRO A 65 -6.40 8.80 6.31
CA PRO A 65 -6.03 9.52 5.09
C PRO A 65 -4.62 10.14 5.11
N LEU A 66 -4.12 10.54 6.28
CA LEU A 66 -2.76 11.11 6.41
C LEU A 66 -1.68 10.03 6.26
N THR A 67 -1.91 8.84 6.81
CA THR A 67 -1.00 7.70 6.66
C THR A 67 -1.00 7.21 5.22
N GLU A 68 -2.17 7.14 4.58
CA GLU A 68 -2.28 6.84 3.14
C GLU A 68 -1.50 7.84 2.29
N ALA A 69 -1.67 9.15 2.49
CA ALA A 69 -0.92 10.17 1.78
C ALA A 69 0.60 10.02 1.99
N ALA A 70 1.05 9.68 3.20
CA ALA A 70 2.45 9.42 3.48
C ALA A 70 2.98 8.17 2.77
N VAL A 71 2.19 7.08 2.69
CA VAL A 71 2.55 5.88 1.92
C VAL A 71 2.66 6.19 0.43
N ILE A 72 1.73 6.97 -0.14
CA ILE A 72 1.78 7.44 -1.54
C ILE A 72 3.08 8.21 -1.80
N ARG A 73 3.44 9.14 -0.91
CA ARG A 73 4.69 9.92 -1.02
C ARG A 73 5.93 9.01 -0.94
N TYR A 74 5.94 8.08 0.02
CA TYR A 74 7.03 7.10 0.15
C TYR A 74 7.19 6.29 -1.13
N GLN A 75 6.10 5.72 -1.65
CA GLN A 75 6.11 4.93 -2.87
C GLN A 75 6.64 5.75 -4.05
N THR A 76 6.15 6.99 -4.21
CA THR A 76 6.62 7.91 -5.25
C THR A 76 8.11 8.17 -5.14
N ALA A 77 8.62 8.46 -3.93
CA ALA A 77 10.03 8.74 -3.68
C ALA A 77 10.95 7.51 -3.94
N HIS A 78 10.41 6.30 -3.80
CA HIS A 78 11.11 5.04 -3.99
C HIS A 78 10.85 4.37 -5.35
N GLY A 79 10.15 5.03 -6.27
CA GLY A 79 9.84 4.49 -7.60
C GLY A 79 8.87 3.30 -7.58
N ILE A 80 8.10 3.15 -6.50
CA ILE A 80 7.03 2.16 -6.35
C ILE A 80 5.72 2.79 -6.84
N SER A 81 4.83 1.97 -7.40
CA SER A 81 3.48 2.44 -7.79
C SER A 81 2.78 3.10 -6.58
N PRO A 82 2.33 4.37 -6.70
CA PRO A 82 1.88 5.17 -5.55
C PRO A 82 0.42 4.88 -5.19
N VAL A 83 0.14 3.63 -4.86
CA VAL A 83 -1.20 3.09 -4.59
C VAL A 83 -1.67 3.30 -3.14
N GLY A 84 -0.84 3.88 -2.27
CA GLY A 84 -1.26 4.25 -0.90
C GLY A 84 -1.52 3.09 0.07
N ARG A 85 -1.32 1.85 -0.40
CA ARG A 85 -1.33 0.61 0.39
C ARG A 85 0.07 0.09 0.61
N VAL A 86 0.33 -0.55 1.75
CA VAL A 86 1.59 -1.27 1.98
C VAL A 86 1.43 -2.73 1.53
N GLY A 87 1.68 -2.98 0.25
CA GLY A 87 1.75 -4.33 -0.35
C GLY A 87 3.15 -4.97 -0.27
N PRO A 88 3.39 -6.15 -0.89
CA PRO A 88 4.65 -6.89 -0.80
C PRO A 88 5.88 -6.05 -1.17
N VAL A 89 5.81 -5.30 -2.28
CA VAL A 89 6.90 -4.41 -2.73
C VAL A 89 7.21 -3.33 -1.70
N THR A 90 6.17 -2.70 -1.15
CA THR A 90 6.33 -1.63 -0.16
C THR A 90 6.85 -2.20 1.16
N LEU A 91 6.40 -3.38 1.58
CA LEU A 91 6.92 -4.09 2.76
C LEU A 91 8.39 -4.45 2.63
N ALA A 92 8.79 -5.01 1.49
CA ALA A 92 10.18 -5.35 1.21
C ALA A 92 11.06 -4.10 1.30
N SER A 93 10.62 -3.01 0.64
CA SER A 93 11.30 -1.71 0.67
C SER A 93 11.43 -1.14 2.09
N ILE A 94 10.35 -1.15 2.89
CA ILE A 94 10.35 -0.59 4.25
C ILE A 94 11.21 -1.43 5.21
N ASN A 95 11.14 -2.76 5.12
CA ASN A 95 11.88 -3.66 6.01
C ASN A 95 13.38 -3.76 5.66
N GLY A 96 13.85 -3.08 4.61
CA GLY A 96 15.23 -3.20 4.13
C GLY A 96 15.58 -4.61 3.66
N LEU A 97 14.57 -5.46 3.47
CA LEU A 97 14.70 -6.79 2.91
C LEU A 97 14.67 -6.60 1.40
N GLY A 98 15.82 -6.68 0.74
CA GLY A 98 15.85 -6.73 -0.72
C GLY A 98 14.98 -7.89 -1.20
N GLY A 99 13.73 -7.60 -1.58
CA GLY A 99 12.82 -8.45 -2.34
C GLY A 99 12.60 -9.90 -1.87
N THR A 100 12.71 -10.25 -0.59
CA THR A 100 12.51 -11.66 -0.16
C THR A 100 11.63 -11.78 1.08
N GLY A 101 10.33 -11.54 0.92
CA GLY A 101 9.35 -11.77 1.98
C GLY A 101 7.92 -11.90 1.45
N GLY A 102 7.52 -13.13 1.10
CA GLY A 102 6.11 -13.56 1.04
C GLY A 102 5.62 -14.16 -0.29
N SER A 103 6.21 -13.77 -1.40
CA SER A 103 5.91 -14.29 -2.74
C SER A 103 7.12 -14.01 -3.62
N ASP A 104 7.59 -14.99 -4.41
CA ASP A 104 8.67 -14.78 -5.39
C ASP A 104 8.31 -13.72 -6.44
N ASP A 105 7.02 -13.37 -6.52
CA ASP A 105 6.53 -12.28 -7.34
C ASP A 105 6.38 -10.98 -6.56
N VAL A 106 7.14 -9.98 -7.01
CA VAL A 106 7.14 -8.60 -6.50
C VAL A 106 6.73 -7.62 -7.60
N ASN A 107 6.34 -8.09 -8.79
CA ASN A 107 5.95 -7.21 -9.88
C ASN A 107 4.45 -6.98 -9.81
N ALA A 108 4.02 -5.74 -9.97
CA ALA A 108 2.61 -5.45 -10.07
C ALA A 108 2.06 -5.90 -11.44
N PRO A 109 0.81 -6.38 -11.50
CA PRO A 109 0.20 -6.79 -12.75
C PRO A 109 0.06 -5.61 -13.70
N ILE A 110 0.27 -5.83 -15.00
CA ILE A 110 0.09 -4.82 -16.04
C ILE A 110 -1.35 -4.91 -16.55
N THR A 111 -2.17 -3.92 -16.19
CA THR A 111 -3.54 -3.79 -16.67
C THR A 111 -3.61 -3.10 -18.04
N SER A 112 -4.43 -3.64 -18.95
CA SER A 112 -4.63 -3.13 -20.31
C SER A 112 -6.07 -3.34 -20.80
N GLY A 113 -6.45 -2.63 -21.87
CA GLY A 113 -7.74 -2.82 -22.54
C GLY A 113 -8.96 -2.48 -21.67
N VAL A 114 -8.85 -1.48 -20.80
CA VAL A 114 -9.97 -1.05 -19.94
C VAL A 114 -11.08 -0.44 -20.80
N MET A 115 -12.27 -1.01 -20.72
CA MET A 115 -13.44 -0.58 -21.46
C MET A 115 -14.68 -0.54 -20.57
N ALA A 116 -15.62 0.35 -20.90
CA ALA A 116 -16.91 0.46 -20.25
C ALA A 116 -18.03 0.33 -21.28
N SER A 117 -18.97 -0.59 -21.05
CA SER A 117 -20.21 -0.73 -21.80
C SER A 117 -21.38 -0.34 -20.92
N ALA A 118 -21.91 0.87 -21.12
CA ALA A 118 -22.93 1.47 -20.27
C ALA A 118 -24.35 1.26 -20.84
N ASN A 119 -25.30 1.02 -19.94
CA ASN A 119 -26.74 0.99 -20.17
C ASN A 119 -27.41 2.15 -19.40
N LEU A 120 -28.74 2.15 -19.29
CA LEU A 120 -29.48 3.21 -18.58
C LEU A 120 -29.09 3.30 -17.10
N THR A 121 -28.97 2.17 -16.40
CA THR A 121 -28.74 2.13 -14.94
C THR A 121 -27.63 1.17 -14.52
N SER A 122 -26.82 0.72 -15.48
CA SER A 122 -25.72 -0.19 -15.23
C SER A 122 -24.56 0.06 -16.19
N ALA A 123 -23.37 -0.41 -15.85
CA ALA A 123 -22.24 -0.45 -16.76
C ALA A 123 -21.41 -1.70 -16.51
N MET A 124 -21.05 -2.39 -17.60
CA MET A 124 -20.10 -3.49 -17.56
C MET A 124 -18.71 -2.96 -17.88
N ILE A 125 -17.80 -3.08 -16.92
CA ILE A 125 -16.40 -2.70 -17.04
C ILE A 125 -15.57 -3.95 -17.29
N THR A 126 -14.74 -3.95 -18.32
CA THR A 126 -13.87 -5.07 -18.68
C THR A 126 -12.43 -4.62 -18.84
N TRP A 127 -11.48 -5.49 -18.49
CA TRP A 127 -10.05 -5.27 -18.69
C TRP A 127 -9.29 -6.59 -18.72
N SER A 128 -8.03 -6.53 -19.18
CA SER A 128 -7.10 -7.66 -19.21
C SER A 128 -5.82 -7.35 -18.45
N ASN A 129 -5.14 -8.39 -18.00
CA ASN A 129 -3.89 -8.33 -17.25
C ASN A 129 -2.89 -9.33 -17.83
N ASN A 130 -1.60 -9.04 -17.70
CA ASN A 130 -0.51 -9.95 -18.10
C ASN A 130 -0.42 -11.21 -17.22
N GLU A 131 -1.16 -11.25 -16.11
CA GLU A 131 -1.22 -12.37 -15.16
C GLU A 131 -2.60 -12.48 -14.50
N PRO A 132 -2.93 -13.59 -13.81
CA PRO A 132 -4.19 -13.74 -13.10
C PRO A 132 -4.30 -12.78 -11.91
N VAL A 133 -5.38 -12.00 -11.89
CA VAL A 133 -5.66 -11.03 -10.82
C VAL A 133 -7.06 -11.21 -10.26
N PHE A 134 -7.29 -10.73 -9.05
CA PHE A 134 -8.60 -10.42 -8.51
C PHE A 134 -8.94 -8.95 -8.80
N GLY A 135 -10.05 -8.72 -9.49
CA GLY A 135 -10.46 -7.39 -9.94
C GLY A 135 -11.46 -6.67 -9.03
N ARG A 136 -11.33 -5.35 -8.92
CA ARG A 136 -12.30 -4.45 -8.27
C ARG A 136 -12.47 -3.18 -9.09
N VAL A 137 -13.67 -2.61 -9.08
CA VAL A 137 -13.94 -1.29 -9.68
C VAL A 137 -14.47 -0.35 -8.61
N MET A 138 -13.85 0.83 -8.46
CA MET A 138 -14.35 1.93 -7.64
C MET A 138 -14.84 3.05 -8.54
N TYR A 139 -15.93 3.73 -8.16
CA TYR A 139 -16.55 4.75 -9.02
C TYR A 139 -17.20 5.88 -8.23
N ALA A 140 -17.29 7.06 -8.85
CA ALA A 140 -17.95 8.25 -8.32
C ALA A 140 -18.46 9.16 -9.45
N THR A 141 -19.32 10.12 -9.12
CA THR A 141 -19.83 11.14 -10.08
C THR A 141 -18.97 12.41 -10.14
N SER A 142 -17.88 12.47 -9.38
CA SER A 142 -16.94 13.60 -9.37
C SER A 142 -15.50 13.11 -9.31
N TRP A 143 -14.57 13.95 -9.80
CA TRP A 143 -13.14 13.72 -9.74
C TRP A 143 -12.42 14.93 -9.12
N PRO A 144 -11.39 14.74 -8.27
CA PRO A 144 -10.93 13.47 -7.71
C PRO A 144 -11.89 12.93 -6.65
N PHE A 145 -11.88 11.61 -6.42
CA PHE A 145 -12.62 10.97 -5.34
C PHE A 145 -11.68 10.16 -4.45
N LEU A 146 -12.02 10.06 -3.17
CA LEU A 146 -11.26 9.25 -2.20
C LEU A 146 -11.62 7.77 -2.39
N TYR A 147 -10.63 6.96 -2.71
CA TYR A 147 -10.79 5.53 -2.97
C TYR A 147 -11.35 4.75 -1.79
N SER A 148 -10.96 5.11 -0.57
CA SER A 148 -11.39 4.46 0.68
C SER A 148 -12.90 4.52 0.92
N ASN A 149 -13.57 5.54 0.38
CA ASN A 149 -14.99 5.83 0.63
C ASN A 149 -15.86 5.67 -0.62
N ALA A 150 -15.25 5.35 -1.76
CA ALA A 150 -15.96 5.18 -3.01
C ALA A 150 -16.77 3.87 -3.00
N PRO A 151 -17.98 3.86 -3.55
CA PRO A 151 -18.66 2.62 -3.93
C PRO A 151 -17.72 1.73 -4.74
N SER A 152 -17.67 0.45 -4.39
CA SER A 152 -16.84 -0.53 -5.10
C SER A 152 -17.57 -1.84 -5.34
N VAL A 153 -17.21 -2.51 -6.44
CA VAL A 153 -17.73 -3.83 -6.82
C VAL A 153 -16.56 -4.71 -7.22
N THR A 154 -16.52 -5.94 -6.70
CA THR A 154 -15.48 -6.93 -7.04
C THR A 154 -15.90 -7.82 -8.20
N SER A 155 -14.94 -8.35 -8.94
CA SER A 155 -15.21 -9.23 -10.07
C SER A 155 -15.78 -10.58 -9.62
N SER A 156 -16.76 -11.06 -10.37
CA SER A 156 -17.28 -12.42 -10.24
C SER A 156 -16.38 -13.46 -10.92
N SER A 157 -15.37 -13.05 -11.70
CA SER A 157 -14.47 -13.95 -12.44
C SER A 157 -13.44 -14.66 -11.56
N GLY A 158 -13.30 -14.27 -10.29
CA GLY A 158 -12.21 -14.75 -9.43
C GLY A 158 -10.83 -14.34 -9.96
N PHE A 159 -9.80 -15.13 -9.62
CA PHE A 159 -8.45 -14.92 -10.15
C PHE A 159 -8.38 -15.30 -11.62
N SER A 160 -8.31 -14.30 -12.49
CA SER A 160 -8.28 -14.46 -13.94
C SER A 160 -7.53 -13.30 -14.59
N SER A 161 -6.86 -13.54 -15.71
CA SER A 161 -6.21 -12.47 -16.48
C SER A 161 -7.22 -11.58 -17.18
N ALA A 162 -8.39 -12.11 -17.55
CA ALA A 162 -9.53 -11.34 -18.05
C ALA A 162 -10.53 -11.08 -16.92
N GLN A 163 -10.86 -9.82 -16.70
CA GLN A 163 -11.74 -9.36 -15.62
C GLN A 163 -12.97 -8.65 -16.18
N ALA A 164 -14.09 -8.86 -15.49
CA ALA A 164 -15.34 -8.17 -15.77
C ALA A 164 -16.07 -7.83 -14.47
N VAL A 165 -16.61 -6.61 -14.38
CA VAL A 165 -17.40 -6.11 -13.26
C VAL A 165 -18.62 -5.37 -13.79
N THR A 166 -19.80 -5.72 -13.26
CA THR A 166 -21.04 -5.00 -13.58
C THR A 166 -21.40 -4.08 -12.43
N LEU A 167 -21.38 -2.78 -12.70
CA LEU A 167 -21.90 -1.74 -11.82
C LEU A 167 -23.41 -1.62 -12.03
N GLY A 168 -24.20 -1.70 -10.96
CA GLY A 168 -25.66 -1.57 -11.00
C GLY A 168 -26.17 -0.40 -10.16
N GLY A 169 -27.42 -0.01 -10.36
CA GLY A 169 -28.06 1.06 -9.57
C GLY A 169 -27.57 2.46 -9.92
N LEU A 170 -27.05 2.65 -11.13
CA LEU A 170 -26.55 3.94 -11.61
C LEU A 170 -27.70 4.86 -12.03
N GLN A 171 -27.49 6.16 -11.93
CA GLN A 171 -28.40 7.16 -12.49
C GLN A 171 -28.23 7.22 -14.01
N SER A 172 -29.33 7.37 -14.76
CA SER A 172 -29.29 7.55 -16.22
C SER A 172 -28.77 8.94 -16.58
N HIS A 173 -28.19 9.06 -17.78
CA HIS A 173 -27.58 10.29 -18.27
C HIS A 173 -26.53 10.92 -17.31
N THR A 174 -25.81 10.09 -16.56
CA THR A 174 -24.81 10.52 -15.57
C THR A 174 -23.42 10.06 -15.99
N THR A 175 -22.45 10.98 -15.91
CA THR A 175 -21.04 10.64 -16.10
C THR A 175 -20.45 10.15 -14.79
N TYR A 176 -19.80 8.99 -14.86
CA TYR A 176 -19.08 8.37 -13.76
C TYR A 176 -17.59 8.36 -14.07
N HIS A 177 -16.79 8.70 -13.07
CA HIS A 177 -15.36 8.47 -13.03
C HIS A 177 -15.11 7.14 -12.33
N TYR A 178 -14.19 6.32 -12.86
CA TYR A 178 -13.89 5.03 -12.27
C TYR A 178 -12.42 4.65 -12.35
N VAL A 179 -12.03 3.79 -11.41
CA VAL A 179 -10.72 3.16 -11.30
C VAL A 179 -10.94 1.65 -11.30
N VAL A 180 -10.18 0.93 -12.13
CA VAL A 180 -10.05 -0.52 -11.96
C VAL A 180 -8.81 -0.83 -11.12
N GLU A 181 -8.97 -1.71 -10.15
CA GLU A 181 -7.94 -2.29 -9.30
C GLU A 181 -7.75 -3.75 -9.67
N SER A 182 -6.50 -4.13 -9.87
CA SER A 182 -6.05 -5.49 -10.19
C SER A 182 -5.04 -5.92 -9.14
N THR A 183 -5.36 -6.96 -8.39
CA THR A 183 -4.46 -7.53 -7.38
C THR A 183 -4.09 -8.96 -7.76
N ASP A 184 -2.81 -9.26 -7.95
CA ASP A 184 -2.35 -10.63 -8.24
C ASP A 184 -2.46 -11.56 -7.01
N VAL A 185 -2.03 -12.80 -7.16
CA VAL A 185 -2.04 -13.79 -6.05
C VAL A 185 -1.01 -13.47 -4.96
N ALA A 186 0.06 -12.77 -5.32
CA ALA A 186 1.10 -12.31 -4.40
C ALA A 186 0.65 -11.08 -3.56
N GLY A 187 -0.41 -10.39 -3.99
CA GLY A 187 -0.89 -9.15 -3.42
C GLY A 187 -0.22 -7.91 -4.01
N ASN A 188 0.51 -8.01 -5.13
CA ASN A 188 0.92 -6.84 -5.88
C ASN A 188 -0.29 -6.27 -6.62
N LEU A 189 -0.34 -4.95 -6.70
CA LEU A 189 -1.56 -4.23 -7.05
C LEU A 189 -1.26 -3.13 -8.08
N THR A 190 -2.15 -3.03 -9.07
CA THR A 190 -2.15 -1.99 -10.09
C THR A 190 -3.51 -1.34 -10.19
N TRP A 191 -3.51 -0.01 -10.35
CA TRP A 191 -4.69 0.79 -10.60
C TRP A 191 -4.63 1.49 -11.95
N THR A 192 -5.80 1.86 -12.46
CA THR A 192 -5.92 2.80 -13.59
C THR A 192 -6.46 4.14 -13.12
N ILE A 193 -6.14 5.22 -13.82
CA ILE A 193 -6.53 6.58 -13.45
C ILE A 193 -7.24 7.24 -14.63
N GLY A 194 -8.27 8.05 -14.33
CA GLY A 194 -8.88 8.94 -15.31
C GLY A 194 -9.88 8.30 -16.27
N ASN A 195 -10.35 7.07 -15.99
CA ASN A 195 -11.39 6.47 -16.82
C ASN A 195 -12.75 7.09 -16.51
N THR A 196 -13.58 7.23 -17.54
CA THR A 196 -14.95 7.71 -17.43
C THR A 196 -15.89 6.93 -18.33
N PHE A 197 -17.16 6.83 -17.94
CA PHE A 197 -18.25 6.45 -18.83
C PHE A 197 -19.50 7.27 -18.52
N THR A 198 -20.42 7.34 -19.47
CA THR A 198 -21.73 8.00 -19.28
C THR A 198 -22.83 6.98 -19.50
N THR A 199 -23.78 6.90 -18.56
CA THR A 199 -24.97 6.04 -18.72
C THR A 199 -25.88 6.54 -19.84
N ALA A 200 -26.61 5.62 -20.46
CA ALA A 200 -27.55 5.96 -21.51
C ALA A 200 -28.69 6.84 -20.98
N GLN A 201 -29.35 7.54 -21.91
CA GLN A 201 -30.59 8.29 -21.64
C GLN A 201 -31.79 7.36 -21.59
#